data_AF-A0A483NDY9-F1
#
_entry.id   AF-A0A483NDY9-F1
#
_cell.length_a   1.000
_cell.length_b   1.000
_cell.length_c   1.000
_cell.angle_alpha   90.00
_cell.angle_beta   90.00
_cell.angle_gamma   90.00
#
_symmetry.space_group_name_H-M   'P 1'
#
loop_
_entity.id
_entity.type
_entity.pdbx_description
1 polymer ?
#
loop_
_entity_poly.entity_id
_entity_poly.type
_entity_poly.pdbx_seq_one_letter_code
_entity_poly.pdbx_strand_id
1 'polypeptide(L)'
;MFTLRFYKKVIVLTERDSKKLTSLAIKNLKISNPVHMKNIVRTEKPKIVLAIGRLEHQKGIDRLISIWSLFYKKHPDWILNIAGTGSCEHQLIDQVKKENLEGSIFFLGKVKNVDELYNNAGIYAMTSRYEGLPMVLLEAKSWSLPVVAFDCPTGPREIINHGEDGFLIEDGDIDVFVEKLCLLAEEDDIYFKFCSNIKNTSNPFSVEKIKEQWKMLISE
;
A
#
# COMPACT_ATOMS: atom_id res chain seq x y z
N MET A 1 7.16 11.02 -24.96
CA MET A 1 5.80 10.44 -25.09
C MET A 1 5.40 10.21 -26.54
N PHE A 2 5.58 11.17 -27.46
CA PHE A 2 5.23 11.01 -28.88
C PHE A 2 5.95 9.85 -29.61
N THR A 3 7.18 9.52 -29.23
CA THR A 3 7.94 8.38 -29.77
C THR A 3 7.28 7.03 -29.46
N LEU A 4 6.42 6.95 -28.45
CA LEU A 4 5.74 5.71 -28.08
C LEU A 4 4.79 5.21 -29.18
N ARG A 5 4.36 6.09 -30.09
CA ARG A 5 3.47 5.74 -31.23
C ARG A 5 4.12 4.79 -32.24
N PHE A 6 5.45 4.68 -32.23
CA PHE A 6 6.20 3.79 -33.12
C PHE A 6 6.26 2.33 -32.64
N TYR A 7 5.84 2.05 -31.41
CA TYR A 7 5.81 0.67 -30.88
C TYR A 7 4.48 -0.02 -31.18
N LYS A 8 4.50 -1.35 -31.39
CA LYS A 8 3.29 -2.17 -31.63
C LYS A 8 2.27 -2.01 -30.49
N LYS A 9 2.77 -2.02 -29.24
CA LYS A 9 2.00 -1.83 -28.01
C LYS A 9 2.92 -1.29 -26.91
N VAL A 10 2.40 -0.42 -26.06
CA VAL A 10 3.06 0.04 -24.83
C VAL A 10 2.38 -0.62 -23.63
N ILE A 11 3.15 -1.22 -22.74
CA ILE A 11 2.60 -1.83 -21.52
C ILE A 11 2.61 -0.82 -20.39
N VAL A 12 1.48 -0.72 -19.69
CA VAL A 12 1.30 0.14 -18.51
C VAL A 12 0.76 -0.68 -17.36
N LEU A 13 1.01 -0.20 -16.13
CA LEU A 13 0.67 -0.95 -14.92
C LEU A 13 -0.72 -0.62 -14.37
N THR A 14 -1.27 0.55 -14.73
CA THR A 14 -2.52 1.09 -14.21
C THR A 14 -3.51 1.44 -15.33
N GLU A 15 -4.80 1.43 -15.01
CA GLU A 15 -5.86 1.87 -15.92
C GLU A 15 -5.76 3.36 -16.22
N ARG A 16 -5.33 4.15 -15.23
CA ARG A 16 -5.13 5.60 -15.40
C ARG A 16 -4.04 5.91 -16.43
N ASP A 17 -2.92 5.20 -16.40
CA ASP A 17 -1.87 5.34 -17.41
C ASP A 17 -2.35 4.87 -18.78
N SER A 18 -3.12 3.79 -18.82
CA SER A 18 -3.72 3.28 -20.06
C SER A 18 -4.63 4.34 -20.72
N LYS A 19 -5.56 4.91 -19.95
CA LYS A 19 -6.44 5.99 -20.41
C LYS A 19 -5.67 7.20 -20.91
N LYS A 20 -4.58 7.59 -20.21
CA LYS A 20 -3.71 8.70 -20.61
C LYS A 20 -2.99 8.43 -21.95
N LEU A 21 -2.55 7.21 -22.22
CA LEU A 21 -1.94 6.87 -23.50
C LEU A 21 -2.99 6.76 -24.62
N THR A 22 -4.16 6.21 -24.30
CA THR A 22 -5.28 6.09 -25.24
C THR A 22 -5.76 7.46 -25.72
N SER A 23 -5.84 8.46 -24.83
CA SER A 23 -6.21 9.84 -25.22
C SER A 23 -5.18 10.52 -26.14
N LEU A 24 -3.94 10.01 -26.18
CA LEU A 24 -2.88 10.44 -27.10
C LEU A 24 -2.80 9.58 -28.37
N ALA A 25 -3.79 8.70 -28.59
CA ALA A 25 -3.82 7.71 -29.67
C ALA A 25 -2.52 6.86 -29.71
N ILE A 26 -2.01 6.47 -28.54
CA ILE A 26 -0.90 5.55 -28.37
C ILE A 26 -1.48 4.16 -28.03
N LYS A 27 -1.18 3.16 -28.89
CA LYS A 27 -1.58 1.77 -28.65
C LYS A 27 -0.93 1.25 -27.39
N ASN A 28 -1.74 0.82 -26.43
CA ASN A 28 -1.27 0.35 -25.14
C ASN A 28 -2.11 -0.82 -24.61
N LEU A 29 -1.60 -1.51 -23.60
CA LEU A 29 -2.30 -2.56 -22.87
C LEU A 29 -1.91 -2.48 -21.40
N LYS A 30 -2.90 -2.61 -20.51
CA LYS A 30 -2.64 -2.74 -19.07
C LYS A 30 -2.24 -4.18 -18.75
N ILE A 31 -1.04 -4.35 -18.21
CA ILE A 31 -0.61 -5.59 -17.56
C ILE A 31 0.10 -5.19 -16.26
N SER A 32 -0.53 -5.43 -15.13
CA SER A 32 0.02 -5.11 -13.81
C SER A 32 1.14 -6.06 -13.41
N ASN A 33 1.95 -5.66 -12.43
CA ASN A 33 2.97 -6.55 -11.86
C ASN A 33 2.31 -7.68 -11.06
N PRO A 34 2.84 -8.91 -11.12
CA PRO A 34 2.32 -10.02 -10.35
C PRO A 34 2.79 -10.00 -8.89
N VAL A 35 2.05 -10.69 -8.03
CA VAL A 35 2.47 -11.03 -6.66
C VAL A 35 2.26 -12.51 -6.37
N HIS A 36 3.17 -13.11 -5.61
CA HIS A 36 3.03 -14.48 -5.13
C HIS A 36 2.12 -14.51 -3.90
N MET A 37 0.95 -15.15 -4.02
CA MET A 37 0.00 -15.27 -2.90
C MET A 37 0.45 -16.35 -1.92
N LYS A 38 0.46 -16.03 -0.62
CA LYS A 38 0.91 -16.96 0.44
C LYS A 38 -0.22 -17.78 1.07
N ASN A 39 -1.48 -17.52 0.69
CA ASN A 39 -2.68 -18.20 1.22
C ASN A 39 -2.77 -18.19 2.76
N ILE A 40 -2.44 -17.05 3.38
CA ILE A 40 -2.46 -16.88 4.83
C ILE A 40 -3.90 -16.70 5.33
N VAL A 41 -4.25 -17.39 6.40
CA VAL A 41 -5.46 -17.13 7.19
C VAL A 41 -5.02 -16.48 8.49
N ARG A 42 -5.41 -15.23 8.72
CA ARG A 42 -5.08 -14.51 9.94
C ARG A 42 -6.05 -14.90 11.05
N THR A 43 -5.50 -15.38 12.16
CA THR A 43 -6.25 -15.73 13.38
C THR A 43 -6.00 -14.74 14.51
N GLU A 44 -5.04 -13.82 14.33
CA GLU A 44 -4.65 -12.81 15.31
C GLU A 44 -4.58 -11.44 14.65
N LYS A 45 -4.67 -10.40 15.49
CA LYS A 45 -4.50 -8.99 15.10
C LYS A 45 -3.33 -8.40 15.89
N PRO A 46 -2.09 -8.53 15.38
CA PRO A 46 -0.95 -7.86 15.98
C PRO A 46 -1.18 -6.35 16.06
N LYS A 47 -0.80 -5.71 17.17
CA LYS A 47 -0.97 -4.26 17.38
C LYS A 47 0.16 -3.45 16.75
N ILE A 48 0.44 -3.75 15.48
CA ILE A 48 1.52 -3.15 14.70
C ILE A 48 0.93 -2.61 13.41
N VAL A 49 1.04 -1.29 13.20
CA VAL A 49 0.86 -0.70 11.88
C VAL A 49 2.22 -0.70 11.18
N LEU A 50 2.23 -1.12 9.92
CA LEU A 50 3.45 -1.22 9.12
C LEU A 50 3.39 -0.26 7.93
N ALA A 51 4.50 0.44 7.69
CA ALA A 51 4.77 1.16 6.47
C ALA A 51 6.14 0.74 5.91
N ILE A 52 6.22 0.50 4.60
CA ILE A 52 7.46 0.11 3.92
C ILE A 52 7.68 1.01 2.71
N GLY A 53 8.88 1.60 2.61
CA GLY A 53 9.26 2.39 1.43
C GLY A 53 10.48 3.27 1.67
N ARG A 54 11.00 3.84 0.58
CA ARG A 54 12.08 4.84 0.69
C ARG A 54 11.59 6.04 1.50
N LEU A 55 12.42 6.55 2.41
CA LEU A 55 12.09 7.73 3.22
C LEU A 55 12.30 9.00 2.40
N GLU A 56 11.45 9.19 1.39
CA GLU A 56 11.44 10.33 0.49
C GLU A 56 10.11 11.07 0.62
N HIS A 57 10.09 12.36 0.31
CA HIS A 57 8.88 13.19 0.33
C HIS A 57 7.72 12.55 -0.47
N GLN A 58 8.02 11.82 -1.55
CA GLN A 58 7.04 11.04 -2.30
C GLN A 58 6.20 10.11 -1.42
N LYS A 59 6.80 9.41 -0.45
CA LYS A 59 6.13 8.38 0.37
C LYS A 59 5.27 8.95 1.49
N GLY A 60 5.39 10.25 1.77
CA GLY A 60 4.52 10.96 2.69
C GLY A 60 4.51 10.41 4.12
N ILE A 61 5.64 9.90 4.59
CA ILE A 61 5.79 9.39 5.96
C ILE A 61 5.57 10.51 6.99
N ASP A 62 5.87 11.77 6.65
CA ASP A 62 5.55 12.94 7.45
C ASP A 62 4.04 13.04 7.77
N ARG A 63 3.20 12.71 6.79
CA ARG A 63 1.74 12.65 6.96
C ARG A 63 1.31 11.48 7.83
N LEU A 64 1.99 10.34 7.69
CA LEU A 64 1.73 9.15 8.52
C LEU A 64 2.08 9.41 10.00
N ILE A 65 3.14 10.15 10.29
CA ILE A 65 3.49 10.55 11.66
C ILE A 65 2.37 11.41 12.27
N SER A 66 1.85 12.40 11.53
CA SER A 66 0.73 13.22 12.01
C SER A 66 -0.57 12.43 12.22
N ILE A 67 -0.88 11.48 11.32
CA ILE A 67 -1.97 10.51 11.51
C ILE A 67 -1.75 9.69 12.78
N TRP A 68 -0.53 9.16 12.95
CA TRP A 68 -0.17 8.33 14.09
C TRP A 68 -0.33 9.06 15.42
N SER A 69 0.06 10.33 15.49
CA SER A 69 -0.12 11.19 16.66
C SER A 69 -1.57 11.26 17.17
N LEU A 70 -2.54 11.23 16.25
CA LEU A 70 -3.97 11.25 16.57
C LEU A 70 -4.46 9.86 16.95
N PHE A 71 -4.07 8.83 16.20
CA PHE A 71 -4.41 7.44 16.47
C PHE A 71 -3.88 6.95 17.82
N TYR A 72 -2.60 7.23 18.12
CA TYR A 72 -1.90 6.77 19.33
C TYR A 72 -2.54 7.31 20.62
N LYS A 73 -3.14 8.50 20.60
CA LYS A 73 -3.88 9.05 21.76
C LYS A 73 -5.03 8.15 22.22
N LYS A 74 -5.62 7.40 21.29
CA LYS A 74 -6.71 6.45 21.56
C LYS A 74 -6.22 5.01 21.73
N HIS A 75 -5.10 4.67 21.08
CA HIS A 75 -4.54 3.32 21.02
C HIS A 75 -3.06 3.28 21.43
N PRO A 76 -2.73 3.59 22.70
CA PRO A 76 -1.34 3.73 23.15
C PRO A 76 -0.55 2.40 23.20
N ASP A 77 -1.25 1.28 23.04
CA ASP A 77 -0.72 -0.08 23.00
C ASP A 77 -0.36 -0.56 21.58
N TRP A 78 -0.65 0.25 20.57
CA TRP A 78 -0.21 0.01 19.19
C TRP A 78 1.13 0.69 18.91
N ILE A 79 1.90 0.11 17.99
CA ILE A 79 3.16 0.69 17.51
C ILE A 79 3.15 0.82 15.98
N LEU A 80 3.93 1.77 15.46
CA LEU A 80 4.15 2.00 14.04
C LEU A 80 5.59 1.63 13.67
N ASN A 81 5.72 0.61 12.83
CA ASN A 81 6.99 0.20 12.26
C ASN A 81 7.15 0.78 10.86
N ILE A 82 8.26 1.48 10.62
CA ILE A 82 8.59 2.10 9.33
C ILE A 82 9.89 1.50 8.83
N ALA A 83 9.83 0.72 7.76
CA ALA A 83 11.00 0.10 7.16
C ALA A 83 11.40 0.79 5.85
N GLY A 84 12.69 1.09 5.74
CA GLY A 84 13.31 1.80 4.63
C GLY A 84 14.29 2.87 5.10
N THR A 85 15.01 3.45 4.15
CA THR A 85 15.92 4.58 4.36
C THR A 85 15.71 5.59 3.24
N GLY A 86 16.19 6.83 3.41
CA GLY A 86 16.04 7.87 2.40
C GLY A 86 16.44 9.25 2.88
N SER A 87 16.36 10.23 1.97
CA SER A 87 16.85 11.59 2.23
C SER A 87 16.09 12.34 3.33
N CYS A 88 14.84 11.98 3.61
CA CYS A 88 14.00 12.62 4.62
C CYS A 88 14.18 12.07 6.03
N GLU A 89 15.05 11.06 6.24
CA GLU A 89 15.15 10.33 7.52
C GLU A 89 15.37 11.24 8.73
N HIS A 90 16.31 12.18 8.66
CA HIS A 90 16.58 13.12 9.76
C HIS A 90 15.35 13.99 10.09
N GLN A 91 14.69 14.53 9.06
CA GLN A 91 13.50 15.36 9.22
C GLN A 91 12.35 14.58 9.88
N LEU A 92 12.18 13.30 9.51
CA LEU A 92 11.14 12.45 10.07
C LEU A 92 11.42 12.12 11.53
N ILE A 93 12.68 11.81 11.88
CA ILE A 93 13.10 11.58 13.27
C ILE A 93 12.84 12.83 14.13
N ASP A 94 13.16 14.03 13.62
CA ASP A 94 12.89 15.28 14.33
C ASP A 94 11.39 15.53 14.53
N GLN A 95 10.56 15.17 13.54
CA GLN A 95 9.11 15.25 13.68
C GLN A 95 8.59 14.30 14.78
N VAL A 96 9.04 13.05 14.81
CA VAL A 96 8.68 12.09 15.85
C VAL A 96 9.02 12.63 17.24
N LYS A 97 10.20 13.22 17.41
CA LYS A 97 10.62 13.85 18.68
C LYS A 97 9.74 15.04 19.06
N LYS A 98 9.47 15.93 18.10
CA LYS A 98 8.61 17.10 18.31
C LYS A 98 7.20 16.70 18.76
N GLU A 99 6.70 15.58 18.25
CA GLU A 99 5.38 15.05 18.58
C GLU A 99 5.38 14.12 19.81
N ASN A 100 6.54 13.86 20.43
CA ASN A 100 6.73 12.95 21.57
C ASN A 100 6.28 11.50 21.28
N LEU A 101 6.62 10.98 20.11
CA LEU A 101 6.19 9.67 19.61
C LEU A 101 7.30 8.61 19.60
N GLU A 102 8.47 8.90 20.17
CA GLU A 102 9.66 8.02 20.13
C GLU A 102 9.42 6.63 20.76
N GLY A 103 8.47 6.53 21.70
CA GLY A 103 8.07 5.26 22.31
C GLY A 103 7.12 4.40 21.48
N SER A 104 6.62 4.92 20.34
CA SER A 104 5.56 4.28 19.55
C SER A 104 5.86 4.17 18.05
N ILE A 105 6.83 4.94 17.53
CA ILE A 105 7.26 4.89 16.13
C ILE A 105 8.69 4.36 16.06
N PHE A 106 8.90 3.29 15.29
CA PHE A 106 10.21 2.66 15.12
C PHE A 106 10.64 2.66 13.66
N PHE A 107 11.74 3.37 13.37
CA PHE A 107 12.41 3.30 12.07
C PHE A 107 13.34 2.09 12.05
N LEU A 108 13.02 1.10 11.21
CA LEU A 108 13.73 -0.18 11.12
C LEU A 108 14.92 -0.14 10.14
N GLY A 109 15.07 0.95 9.39
CA GLY A 109 16.09 1.08 8.36
C GLY A 109 15.92 0.05 7.23
N LYS A 110 17.04 -0.39 6.64
CA LYS A 110 17.02 -1.40 5.57
C LYS A 110 16.87 -2.80 6.16
N VAL A 111 15.72 -3.42 5.90
CA VAL A 111 15.40 -4.78 6.37
C VAL A 111 15.70 -5.81 5.28
N LYS A 112 16.37 -6.92 5.65
CA LYS A 112 16.65 -8.04 4.72
C LYS A 112 15.43 -8.92 4.49
N ASN A 113 14.70 -9.23 5.56
CA ASN A 113 13.52 -10.10 5.53
C ASN A 113 12.23 -9.28 5.67
N VAL A 114 11.80 -8.66 4.57
CA VAL A 114 10.58 -7.83 4.57
C VAL A 114 9.31 -8.67 4.82
N ASP A 115 9.36 -9.94 4.44
CA ASP A 115 8.29 -10.92 4.61
C ASP A 115 7.87 -11.08 6.09
N GLU A 116 8.83 -11.09 7.00
CA GLU A 116 8.57 -11.17 8.44
C GLU A 116 7.86 -9.93 8.98
N LEU A 117 8.12 -8.76 8.39
CA LEU A 117 7.42 -7.53 8.77
C LEU A 117 5.93 -7.64 8.45
N TYR A 118 5.57 -8.09 7.25
CA TYR A 118 4.17 -8.26 6.86
C TYR A 118 3.46 -9.32 7.71
N ASN A 119 4.14 -10.42 8.02
CA ASN A 119 3.60 -11.47 8.88
C ASN A 119 3.25 -10.95 10.29
N ASN A 120 4.13 -10.13 10.87
CA ASN A 120 4.00 -9.64 12.24
C ASN A 120 3.18 -8.35 12.35
N ALA A 121 2.88 -7.68 11.24
CA ALA A 121 2.03 -6.50 11.22
C ALA A 121 0.55 -6.87 11.34
N GLY A 122 -0.27 -5.99 11.93
CA GLY A 122 -1.73 -6.10 11.94
C GLY A 122 -2.38 -5.30 10.83
N ILE A 123 -1.90 -4.08 10.53
CA ILE A 123 -2.43 -3.23 9.46
C ILE A 123 -1.27 -2.69 8.62
N TYR A 124 -1.46 -2.55 7.32
CA TYR A 124 -0.53 -1.79 6.47
C TYR A 124 -1.06 -0.38 6.22
N ALA A 125 -0.22 0.64 6.39
CA ALA A 125 -0.57 2.03 6.11
C ALA A 125 0.30 2.61 4.99
N MET A 126 -0.33 3.31 4.04
CA MET A 126 0.39 3.98 2.95
C MET A 126 -0.13 5.40 2.73
N THR A 127 0.75 6.38 2.94
CA THR A 127 0.44 7.80 2.80
C THR A 127 1.25 8.45 1.68
N SER A 128 1.48 7.73 0.58
CA SER A 128 2.22 8.25 -0.58
C SER A 128 1.49 9.40 -1.26
N ARG A 129 2.24 10.38 -1.77
CA ARG A 129 1.74 11.52 -2.56
C ARG A 129 1.55 11.16 -4.02
N TYR A 130 2.36 10.23 -4.51
CA TYR A 130 2.21 9.64 -5.83
C TYR A 130 2.93 8.29 -5.91
N GLU A 131 2.44 7.43 -6.80
CA GLU A 131 2.95 6.08 -7.06
C GLU A 131 2.84 5.74 -8.56
N GLY A 132 3.49 4.65 -8.97
CA GLY A 132 3.21 4.00 -10.25
C GLY A 132 2.17 2.91 -10.07
N LEU A 133 2.63 1.73 -9.64
CA LEU A 133 1.82 0.67 -9.05
C LEU A 133 2.53 0.24 -7.76
N PRO A 134 2.01 0.57 -6.57
CA PRO A 134 2.71 0.34 -5.32
C PRO A 134 2.74 -1.15 -4.96
N MET A 135 3.84 -1.82 -5.31
CA MET A 135 4.06 -3.25 -5.02
C MET A 135 3.88 -3.60 -3.54
N VAL A 136 4.23 -2.68 -2.64
CA VAL A 136 4.08 -2.87 -1.19
C VAL A 136 2.62 -3.12 -0.76
N LEU A 137 1.63 -2.57 -1.48
CA LEU A 137 0.23 -2.89 -1.23
C LEU A 137 -0.13 -4.30 -1.69
N LEU A 138 0.41 -4.74 -2.83
CA LEU A 138 0.23 -6.12 -3.31
C LEU A 138 0.91 -7.13 -2.38
N GLU A 139 2.11 -6.80 -1.90
CA GLU A 139 2.87 -7.60 -0.94
C GLU A 139 2.12 -7.72 0.39
N ALA A 140 1.62 -6.61 0.95
CA ALA A 140 0.77 -6.62 2.14
C ALA A 140 -0.45 -7.53 1.96
N LYS A 141 -1.18 -7.38 0.85
CA LYS A 141 -2.31 -8.24 0.52
C LYS A 141 -1.91 -9.72 0.34
N SER A 142 -0.71 -10.02 -0.14
CA SER A 142 -0.24 -11.40 -0.26
C SER A 142 -0.13 -12.11 1.10
N TRP A 143 0.01 -11.33 2.18
CA TRP A 143 0.00 -11.74 3.60
C TRP A 143 -1.36 -11.58 4.29
N SER A 144 -2.44 -11.41 3.51
CA SER A 144 -3.80 -11.20 4.01
C SER A 144 -3.92 -10.01 4.97
N LEU A 145 -3.06 -9.00 4.82
CA LEU A 145 -2.98 -7.83 5.69
C LEU A 145 -3.92 -6.72 5.20
N PRO A 146 -4.92 -6.28 6.00
CA PRO A 146 -5.76 -5.14 5.65
C PRO A 146 -4.94 -3.87 5.45
N VAL A 147 -5.33 -3.07 4.46
CA VAL A 147 -4.59 -1.88 4.04
C VAL A 147 -5.40 -0.60 4.27
N VAL A 148 -4.78 0.46 4.76
CA VAL A 148 -5.34 1.82 4.75
C VAL A 148 -4.40 2.72 3.96
N ALA A 149 -4.90 3.38 2.92
CA ALA A 149 -4.06 4.18 2.07
C ALA A 149 -4.76 5.41 1.49
N PHE A 150 -3.98 6.45 1.21
CA PHE A 150 -4.45 7.56 0.36
C PHE A 150 -4.57 7.11 -1.12
N ASP A 151 -5.75 7.29 -1.70
CA ASP A 151 -6.11 8.22 -2.80
C ASP A 151 -5.13 8.69 -3.88
N CYS A 152 -3.85 8.32 -3.86
CA CYS A 152 -2.85 9.09 -4.58
C CYS A 152 -2.69 8.68 -6.06
N PRO A 153 -2.35 9.62 -6.96
CA PRO A 153 -2.02 9.30 -8.35
C PRO A 153 -0.67 8.57 -8.45
N THR A 154 -0.54 7.36 -8.99
CA THR A 154 -1.55 6.39 -9.41
C THR A 154 -1.28 5.05 -8.72
N GLY A 155 -2.26 4.14 -8.70
CA GLY A 155 -2.02 2.74 -8.33
C GLY A 155 -2.79 2.23 -7.11
N PRO A 156 -2.95 2.96 -5.99
CA PRO A 156 -3.71 2.48 -4.84
C PRO A 156 -5.14 2.05 -5.19
N ARG A 157 -5.85 2.88 -5.98
CA ARG A 157 -7.18 2.57 -6.51
C ARG A 157 -7.27 1.31 -7.39
N GLU A 158 -6.17 0.87 -7.99
CA GLU A 158 -6.16 -0.40 -8.76
C GLU A 158 -6.10 -1.61 -7.83
N ILE A 159 -5.53 -1.45 -6.63
CA ILE A 159 -5.16 -2.56 -5.75
C ILE A 159 -6.16 -2.73 -4.60
N ILE A 160 -6.69 -1.63 -4.05
CA ILE A 160 -7.54 -1.61 -2.86
C ILE A 160 -9.01 -1.64 -3.27
N ASN A 161 -9.76 -2.60 -2.72
CA ASN A 161 -11.21 -2.67 -2.84
C ASN A 161 -11.79 -2.07 -1.56
N HIS A 162 -12.10 -0.77 -1.63
CA HIS A 162 -12.57 0.03 -0.50
C HIS A 162 -13.76 -0.66 0.19
N GLY A 163 -13.63 -0.90 1.49
CA GLY A 163 -14.68 -1.54 2.29
C GLY A 163 -14.72 -3.07 2.21
N GLU A 164 -13.82 -3.69 1.44
CA GLU A 164 -13.76 -5.15 1.28
C GLU A 164 -12.45 -5.77 1.77
N ASP A 165 -11.32 -5.14 1.44
CA ASP A 165 -9.97 -5.60 1.80
C ASP A 165 -9.09 -4.52 2.44
N GLY A 166 -9.63 -3.32 2.55
CA GLY A 166 -8.94 -2.15 3.04
C GLY A 166 -9.76 -0.88 2.84
N PHE A 167 -9.16 0.25 3.18
CA PHE A 167 -9.76 1.56 3.01
C PHE A 167 -8.89 2.43 2.12
N LEU A 168 -9.48 2.88 1.02
CA LEU A 168 -8.93 3.88 0.13
C LEU A 168 -9.52 5.24 0.51
N ILE A 169 -8.68 6.15 0.99
CA ILE A 169 -9.04 7.46 1.56
C ILE A 169 -8.71 8.57 0.57
N GLU A 170 -9.48 9.64 0.53
CA GLU A 170 -9.13 10.83 -0.25
C GLU A 170 -7.74 11.34 0.14
N ASP A 171 -6.91 11.74 -0.85
CA ASP A 171 -5.52 12.10 -0.59
C ASP A 171 -5.43 13.36 0.30
N GLY A 172 -4.77 13.21 1.45
CA GLY A 172 -4.60 14.28 2.43
C GLY A 172 -5.68 14.37 3.50
N ASP A 173 -6.74 13.55 3.44
CA ASP A 173 -7.77 13.50 4.48
C ASP A 173 -7.27 12.70 5.70
N ILE A 174 -6.55 13.39 6.58
CA ILE A 174 -5.95 12.82 7.80
C ILE A 174 -7.02 12.30 8.75
N ASP A 175 -8.13 13.03 8.92
CA ASP A 175 -9.16 12.68 9.91
C ASP A 175 -9.86 11.38 9.54
N VAL A 176 -10.23 11.22 8.26
CA VAL A 176 -10.83 9.97 7.78
C VAL A 176 -9.82 8.83 7.82
N PHE A 177 -8.53 9.09 7.54
CA PHE A 177 -7.50 8.06 7.66
C PHE A 177 -7.40 7.53 9.10
N VAL A 178 -7.37 8.44 10.09
CA VAL A 178 -7.36 8.07 11.52
C VAL A 178 -8.63 7.28 11.88
N GLU A 179 -9.81 7.74 11.44
CA GLU A 179 -11.08 7.04 11.67
C GLU A 179 -11.01 5.60 11.18
N LYS A 180 -10.49 5.36 9.96
CA LYS A 180 -10.41 4.01 9.40
C LYS A 180 -9.33 3.14 10.05
N LEU A 181 -8.25 3.73 10.55
CA LEU A 181 -7.29 3.00 11.40
C LEU A 181 -7.94 2.59 12.72
N CYS A 182 -8.64 3.50 13.40
CA CYS A 182 -9.38 3.19 14.63
C CYS A 182 -10.39 2.07 14.39
N LEU A 183 -11.16 2.15 13.30
CA LEU A 183 -12.15 1.12 12.95
C LEU A 183 -11.52 -0.28 12.84
N LEU A 184 -10.38 -0.42 12.15
CA LEU A 184 -9.68 -1.71 12.06
C LEU A 184 -9.05 -2.15 13.40
N ALA A 185 -8.63 -1.19 14.23
CA ALA A 185 -8.05 -1.47 15.54
C ALA A 185 -9.12 -1.91 16.56
N GLU A 186 -10.35 -1.40 16.46
CA GLU A 186 -11.45 -1.60 17.40
C GLU A 186 -12.40 -2.73 16.99
N GLU A 187 -12.74 -2.83 15.70
CA GLU A 187 -13.76 -3.76 15.20
C GLU A 187 -13.14 -5.03 14.59
N ASP A 188 -12.98 -6.07 15.43
CA ASP A 188 -12.41 -7.37 15.02
C ASP A 188 -13.17 -8.03 13.87
N ASP A 189 -14.51 -7.95 13.87
CA ASP A 189 -15.34 -8.54 12.81
C ASP A 189 -15.02 -7.93 11.44
N ILE A 190 -14.85 -6.61 11.38
CA ILE A 190 -14.48 -5.91 10.14
C ILE A 190 -13.06 -6.31 9.73
N TYR A 191 -12.11 -6.29 10.68
CA TYR A 191 -10.73 -6.65 10.44
C TYR A 191 -10.58 -8.07 9.86
N PHE A 192 -11.17 -9.08 10.51
CA PHE A 192 -11.05 -10.48 10.08
C PHE A 192 -11.84 -10.74 8.79
N LYS A 193 -12.97 -10.05 8.58
CA LYS A 193 -13.67 -10.07 7.29
C LYS A 193 -12.75 -9.59 6.17
N PHE A 194 -12.06 -8.45 6.35
CA PHE A 194 -11.12 -7.94 5.34
C PHE A 194 -9.98 -8.93 5.09
N CYS A 195 -9.38 -9.48 6.15
CA CYS A 195 -8.34 -10.51 6.05
C CYS A 195 -8.80 -11.69 5.17
N SER A 196 -10.04 -12.16 5.36
CA SER A 196 -10.60 -13.30 4.61
C SER A 196 -10.89 -12.96 3.14
N ASN A 197 -11.29 -11.72 2.85
CA ASN A 197 -11.63 -11.26 1.50
C ASN A 197 -10.40 -11.05 0.62
N ILE A 198 -9.26 -10.68 1.21
CA ILE A 198 -8.03 -10.33 0.50
C ILE A 198 -7.59 -11.41 -0.50
N LYS A 199 -7.82 -12.69 -0.18
CA LYS A 199 -7.51 -13.80 -1.09
C LYS A 199 -8.20 -13.63 -2.45
N ASN A 200 -9.48 -13.29 -2.43
CA ASN A 200 -10.28 -13.13 -3.64
C ASN A 200 -9.92 -11.83 -4.36
N THR A 201 -9.77 -10.74 -3.61
CA THR A 201 -9.50 -9.42 -4.19
C THR A 201 -8.08 -9.25 -4.72
N SER A 202 -7.15 -10.13 -4.34
CA SER A 202 -5.78 -10.15 -4.86
C SER A 202 -5.59 -11.10 -6.04
N ASN A 203 -6.53 -12.01 -6.27
CA ASN A 203 -6.44 -12.99 -7.36
C ASN A 203 -6.16 -12.39 -8.75
N PRO A 204 -6.68 -11.19 -9.13
CA PRO A 204 -6.33 -10.57 -10.40
C PRO A 204 -4.84 -10.26 -10.57
N PHE A 205 -4.10 -10.12 -9.47
CA PHE A 205 -2.66 -9.85 -9.45
C PHE A 205 -1.82 -11.11 -9.24
N SER A 206 -2.42 -12.31 -9.22
CA SER A 206 -1.67 -13.55 -9.08
C SER A 206 -0.72 -13.76 -10.26
N VAL A 207 0.40 -14.44 -10.00
CA VAL A 207 1.38 -14.80 -11.03
C VAL A 207 0.71 -15.52 -12.19
N GLU A 208 -0.23 -16.42 -11.90
CA GLU A 208 -0.98 -17.19 -12.88
C GLU A 208 -1.77 -16.27 -13.80
N LYS A 209 -2.55 -15.33 -13.24
CA LYS A 209 -3.39 -14.42 -14.02
C LYS A 209 -2.61 -13.42 -14.85
N ILE A 210 -1.52 -12.86 -14.29
CA ILE A 210 -0.66 -11.95 -15.04
C ILE A 210 0.12 -12.69 -16.13
N LYS A 211 0.56 -13.93 -15.88
CA LYS A 211 1.23 -14.77 -16.88
C LYS A 211 0.32 -15.12 -18.06
N GLU A 212 -0.96 -15.38 -17.81
CA GLU A 212 -1.97 -15.58 -18.86
C GLU A 212 -2.07 -14.35 -19.79
N GLN A 213 -2.11 -13.13 -19.23
CA GLN A 213 -2.15 -11.90 -20.01
C GLN A 213 -0.90 -11.72 -20.90
N TRP A 214 0.29 -12.00 -20.35
CA TRP A 214 1.52 -11.95 -21.13
C TRP A 214 1.55 -12.99 -22.25
N LYS A 215 1.10 -14.22 -21.99
CA LYS A 215 1.02 -15.27 -23.02
C LYS A 215 0.10 -14.84 -24.16
N MET A 216 -1.07 -14.30 -23.85
CA MET A 216 -2.01 -13.80 -24.85
C MET A 216 -1.37 -12.71 -25.72
N LEU A 217 -0.69 -11.73 -25.11
CA LEU A 217 0.00 -10.66 -25.83
C LEU A 217 1.11 -11.18 -26.76
N ILE A 218 1.92 -12.13 -26.30
CA ILE A 218 3.03 -12.68 -27.10
C ILE A 218 2.51 -13.53 -28.27
N SER A 219 1.33 -14.12 -28.14
CA SER A 219 0.67 -14.85 -29.23
C SER A 219 -0.06 -13.99 -30.27
N GLU A 220 -0.14 -12.67 -30.07
CA GLU A 220 -0.68 -11.68 -31.06
C GLU A 220 0.34 -11.24 -32.12
#